data_AF-A0A7Y6Y0B3-F1
#
_entry.id   AF-A0A7Y6Y0B3-F1
#
_cell.length_a   1.000
_cell.length_b   1.000
_cell.length_c   1.000
_cell.angle_alpha   90.00
_cell.angle_beta   90.00
_cell.angle_gamma   90.00
#
_symmetry.space_group_name_H-M   'P 1'
#
loop_
_entity.id
_entity.type
_entity.pdbx_description
1 polymer ?
#
loop_
_entity_poly.entity_id
_entity_poly.type
_entity_poly.pdbx_seq_one_letter_code
_entity_poly.pdbx_strand_id
1 'polypeptide(L)'
;MKNLLFSTLVAAAAVPGFAQDDSVTSEHVPNEHTIACLEAPTRDCAFTAALQTVIGEEFGIERAKVLIGVARAMIDTGQAEQAAQTLMLALDEARSVRLTLVTQEKITEIAPLLARAGDVAGALALSEELQNDGIKDSVLAEIAEEAISAGKLADARVALGQMANQVKAFWREMAL
;
A
#
# COMPACT_ATOMS: atom_id res chain seq x y z
N MET A 1 -17.56 34.25 -74.59
CA MET A 1 -18.74 34.63 -73.79
C MET A 1 -18.76 33.75 -72.55
N LYS A 2 -18.71 34.37 -71.36
CA LYS A 2 -18.90 33.84 -69.98
C LYS A 2 -17.81 32.87 -69.46
N ASN A 3 -16.97 33.23 -68.46
CA ASN A 3 -17.20 33.36 -67.00
C ASN A 3 -17.52 31.98 -66.36
N LEU A 4 -16.93 31.43 -65.29
CA LEU A 4 -16.09 31.82 -64.13
C LEU A 4 -15.36 30.54 -63.64
N LEU A 5 -14.06 30.52 -63.30
CA LEU A 5 -13.38 30.79 -62.00
C LEU A 5 -13.70 29.89 -60.78
N PHE A 6 -12.61 29.54 -60.07
CA PHE A 6 -12.41 28.96 -58.72
C PHE A 6 -12.39 27.42 -58.60
N SER A 7 -11.26 26.75 -58.31
CA SER A 7 -10.32 26.78 -57.15
C SER A 7 -10.78 25.94 -55.96
N THR A 8 -10.20 24.75 -55.78
CA THR A 8 -10.18 23.90 -54.55
C THR A 8 -9.29 22.69 -54.85
N LEU A 9 -8.58 22.01 -53.93
CA LEU A 9 -8.06 22.25 -52.59
C LEU A 9 -7.03 21.10 -52.40
N VAL A 10 -5.90 21.34 -51.72
CA VAL A 10 -4.95 20.29 -51.34
C VAL A 10 -5.62 19.39 -50.29
N ALA A 11 -5.71 18.08 -50.56
CA ALA A 11 -6.17 17.11 -49.59
C ALA A 11 -5.00 16.65 -48.70
N ALA A 12 -5.05 17.03 -47.42
CA ALA A 12 -4.18 16.52 -46.38
C ALA A 12 -4.50 15.05 -46.08
N ALA A 13 -3.52 14.16 -46.22
CA ALA A 13 -3.63 12.79 -45.78
C ALA A 13 -3.46 12.74 -44.25
N ALA A 14 -4.56 12.50 -43.54
CA ALA A 14 -4.56 12.26 -42.10
C ALA A 14 -4.02 10.84 -41.83
N VAL A 15 -3.00 10.76 -40.97
CA VAL A 15 -2.55 9.51 -40.37
C VAL A 15 -3.61 9.06 -39.36
N PRO A 16 -4.10 7.82 -39.36
CA PRO A 16 -4.94 7.34 -38.28
C PRO A 16 -4.06 7.19 -37.04
N GLY A 17 -4.25 8.08 -36.07
CA GLY A 17 -3.79 7.88 -34.71
C GLY A 17 -4.52 6.67 -34.13
N PHE A 18 -3.75 5.68 -33.68
CA PHE A 18 -4.27 4.63 -32.82
C PHE A 18 -4.67 5.27 -31.49
N ALA A 19 -5.96 5.55 -31.32
CA ALA A 19 -6.55 5.68 -30.00
C ALA A 19 -6.68 4.24 -29.48
N GLN A 20 -5.83 3.85 -28.53
CA GLN A 20 -6.04 2.65 -27.75
C GLN A 20 -7.24 2.91 -26.85
N ASP A 21 -8.39 2.35 -27.24
CA ASP A 21 -9.53 2.12 -26.37
C ASP A 21 -9.20 0.89 -25.52
N ASP A 22 -8.40 1.10 -24.47
CA ASP A 22 -8.23 0.10 -23.41
C ASP A 22 -9.43 0.22 -22.46
N SER A 23 -10.62 -0.15 -22.97
CA SER A 23 -11.81 -0.27 -22.15
C SER A 23 -11.62 -1.47 -21.21
N VAL A 24 -11.14 -1.22 -20.00
CA VAL A 24 -11.20 -2.18 -18.90
C VAL A 24 -12.66 -2.28 -18.48
N THR A 25 -13.44 -3.14 -19.14
CA THR A 25 -14.80 -3.47 -18.70
C THR A 25 -14.78 -4.76 -17.90
N SER A 26 -14.28 -4.67 -16.66
CA SER A 26 -14.89 -5.41 -15.57
C SER A 26 -15.83 -4.40 -14.92
N GLU A 27 -17.14 -4.58 -15.10
CA GLU A 27 -18.17 -3.70 -14.53
C GLU A 27 -18.24 -3.98 -13.02
N HIS A 28 -17.17 -3.62 -12.30
CA HIS A 28 -17.17 -3.62 -10.85
C HIS A 28 -18.18 -2.55 -10.42
N VAL A 29 -19.36 -2.99 -10.01
CA VAL A 29 -20.39 -2.11 -9.45
C VAL A 29 -19.93 -1.75 -8.04
N PRO A 30 -19.62 -0.48 -7.77
CA PRO A 30 -19.23 -0.06 -6.42
C PRO A 30 -20.37 -0.33 -5.43
N ASN A 31 -20.03 -0.74 -4.22
CA ASN A 31 -21.05 -0.94 -3.18
C ASN A 31 -21.77 0.38 -2.82
N GLU A 32 -22.90 0.27 -2.11
CA GLU A 32 -23.72 1.42 -1.72
C GLU A 32 -22.95 2.49 -0.94
N HIS A 33 -21.98 2.08 -0.11
CA HIS A 33 -21.12 2.99 0.64
C HIS A 33 -20.20 3.78 -0.28
N THR A 34 -19.67 3.14 -1.32
CA THR A 34 -18.82 3.80 -2.32
C THR A 34 -19.63 4.78 -3.16
N ILE A 35 -20.84 4.40 -3.58
CA ILE A 35 -21.75 5.30 -4.30
C ILE A 35 -22.10 6.53 -3.46
N ALA A 36 -22.53 6.32 -2.21
CA ALA A 36 -22.83 7.43 -1.29
C ALA A 36 -21.61 8.33 -1.07
N CYS A 37 -20.40 7.77 -1.10
CA CYS A 37 -19.18 8.55 -0.94
C CYS A 37 -18.85 9.43 -2.13
N LEU A 38 -19.11 8.96 -3.35
CA LEU A 38 -18.82 9.71 -4.57
C LEU A 38 -19.68 10.98 -4.69
N GLU A 39 -20.86 11.01 -4.07
CA GLU A 39 -21.75 12.18 -4.08
C GLU A 39 -21.25 13.33 -3.18
N ALA A 40 -20.50 13.01 -2.11
CA ALA A 40 -19.94 13.99 -1.18
C ALA A 40 -18.60 13.49 -0.58
N PRO A 41 -17.51 13.51 -1.36
CA PRO A 41 -16.28 12.84 -0.97
C PRO A 41 -15.57 13.60 0.15
N THR A 42 -15.37 12.90 1.26
CA THR A 42 -14.40 13.26 2.30
C THR A 42 -13.35 12.16 2.41
N ARG A 43 -12.22 12.47 3.05
CA ARG A 43 -11.17 11.50 3.30
C ARG A 43 -11.68 10.30 4.12
N ASP A 44 -12.40 10.57 5.20
CA ASP A 44 -12.93 9.53 6.09
C ASP A 44 -13.99 8.68 5.39
N CYS A 45 -14.77 9.31 4.52
CA CYS A 45 -15.72 8.63 3.67
C CYS A 45 -15.04 7.67 2.70
N ALA A 46 -13.98 8.11 2.01
CA ALA A 46 -13.27 7.28 1.04
C ALA A 46 -12.65 6.04 1.70
N PHE A 47 -12.06 6.20 2.89
CA PHE A 47 -11.55 5.06 3.65
C PHE A 47 -12.66 4.12 4.13
N THR A 48 -13.77 4.66 4.63
CA THR A 48 -14.91 3.84 5.07
C THR A 48 -15.47 3.03 3.90
N ALA A 49 -15.67 3.66 2.75
CA ALA A 49 -16.13 2.98 1.54
C ALA A 49 -15.16 1.88 1.09
N ALA A 50 -13.86 2.16 1.07
CA ALA A 50 -12.85 1.17 0.73
C ALA A 50 -12.88 -0.04 1.67
N LEU A 51 -12.99 0.17 2.98
CA LEU A 51 -13.11 -0.91 3.96
C LEU A 51 -14.36 -1.77 3.72
N GLN A 52 -15.50 -1.16 3.43
CA GLN A 52 -16.73 -1.90 3.12
C GLN A 52 -16.64 -2.72 1.84
N THR A 53 -15.89 -2.25 0.84
CA THR A 53 -15.62 -3.05 -0.38
C THR A 53 -14.80 -4.28 -0.03
N VAL A 54 -13.77 -4.13 0.79
CA VAL A 54 -12.93 -5.25 1.23
C VAL A 54 -13.71 -6.29 2.03
N ILE A 55 -14.63 -5.87 2.91
CA ILE A 55 -15.48 -6.79 3.68
C ILE A 55 -16.31 -7.69 2.75
N GLY A 56 -16.70 -7.19 1.57
CA GLY A 56 -17.45 -7.94 0.57
C GLY A 56 -16.63 -8.95 -0.25
N GLU A 57 -15.29 -8.92 -0.17
CA GLU A 57 -14.41 -9.81 -0.95
C GLU A 57 -14.40 -11.24 -0.38
N GLU A 58 -14.35 -12.24 -1.26
CA GLU A 58 -14.41 -13.65 -0.85
C GLU A 58 -13.07 -14.19 -0.29
N PHE A 59 -11.93 -13.68 -0.75
CA PHE A 59 -10.61 -14.24 -0.44
C PHE A 59 -9.81 -13.41 0.57
N GLY A 60 -9.47 -14.02 1.72
CA GLY A 60 -8.71 -13.37 2.80
C GLY A 60 -7.33 -12.85 2.40
N ILE A 61 -6.68 -13.48 1.39
CA ILE A 61 -5.40 -12.98 0.85
C ILE A 61 -5.58 -11.63 0.18
N GLU A 62 -6.62 -11.48 -0.65
CA GLU A 62 -6.90 -10.23 -1.35
C GLU A 62 -7.41 -9.18 -0.36
N ARG A 63 -8.23 -9.56 0.62
CA ARG A 63 -8.64 -8.67 1.71
C ARG A 63 -7.43 -8.09 2.45
N ALA A 64 -6.49 -8.93 2.85
CA ALA A 64 -5.28 -8.48 3.53
C ALA A 64 -4.47 -7.48 2.68
N LYS A 65 -4.27 -7.77 1.39
CA LYS A 65 -3.54 -6.87 0.47
C LYS A 65 -4.22 -5.50 0.34
N VAL A 66 -5.54 -5.47 0.16
CA VAL A 66 -6.27 -4.20 0.02
C VAL A 66 -6.24 -3.41 1.32
N LEU A 67 -6.41 -4.07 2.48
CA LEU A 67 -6.31 -3.41 3.80
C LEU A 67 -4.92 -2.80 4.03
N ILE A 68 -3.84 -3.48 3.63
CA ILE A 68 -2.48 -2.91 3.68
C ILE A 68 -2.39 -1.65 2.81
N GLY A 69 -2.98 -1.65 1.61
CA GLY A 69 -3.05 -0.48 0.73
C GLY A 69 -3.82 0.68 1.34
N VAL A 70 -4.99 0.41 1.93
CA VAL A 70 -5.81 1.39 2.65
C VAL A 70 -5.04 1.99 3.82
N ALA A 71 -4.41 1.16 4.64
CA ALA A 71 -3.61 1.62 5.78
C ALA A 71 -2.42 2.48 5.35
N ARG A 72 -1.74 2.13 4.25
CA ARG A 72 -0.66 2.95 3.68
C ARG A 72 -1.17 4.34 3.31
N ALA A 73 -2.32 4.42 2.63
CA ALA A 73 -2.93 5.70 2.29
C ALA A 73 -3.38 6.49 3.53
N MET A 74 -3.87 5.83 4.58
CA MET A 74 -4.18 6.46 5.88
C MET A 74 -2.93 7.07 6.51
N ILE A 75 -1.79 6.36 6.52
CA ILE A 75 -0.50 6.87 7.01
C ILE A 75 -0.08 8.10 6.23
N ASP A 76 -0.10 8.04 4.89
CA ASP A 76 0.34 9.12 4.00
C ASP A 76 -0.46 10.41 4.21
N THR A 77 -1.68 10.28 4.73
CA THR A 77 -2.57 11.40 4.96
C THR A 77 -2.66 11.79 6.46
N GLY A 78 -1.96 11.09 7.36
CA GLY A 78 -1.85 11.42 8.79
C GLY A 78 -2.88 10.76 9.72
N GLN A 79 -3.54 9.67 9.30
CA GLN A 79 -4.46 8.85 10.12
C GLN A 79 -3.71 7.64 10.68
N ALA A 80 -2.64 7.89 11.42
CA ALA A 80 -1.71 6.84 11.85
C ALA A 80 -2.39 5.79 12.77
N GLU A 81 -3.27 6.23 13.66
CA GLU A 81 -3.98 5.32 14.58
C GLU A 81 -4.95 4.38 13.82
N GLN A 82 -5.75 4.93 12.91
CA GLN A 82 -6.66 4.13 12.08
C GLN A 82 -5.88 3.19 11.14
N ALA A 83 -4.72 3.63 10.63
CA ALA A 83 -3.86 2.79 9.82
C ALA A 83 -3.35 1.58 10.62
N ALA A 84 -2.88 1.79 11.85
CA ALA A 84 -2.41 0.69 12.70
C ALA A 84 -3.50 -0.35 12.97
N GLN A 85 -4.73 0.09 13.26
CA GLN A 85 -5.87 -0.80 13.42
C GLN A 85 -6.19 -1.57 12.13
N THR A 86 -6.14 -0.89 10.98
CA THR A 86 -6.38 -1.49 9.65
C THR A 86 -5.31 -2.52 9.28
N LEU A 87 -4.04 -2.27 9.65
CA LEU A 87 -2.94 -3.22 9.47
C LEU A 87 -3.14 -4.49 10.31
N MET A 88 -3.60 -4.36 11.55
CA MET A 88 -3.90 -5.53 12.39
C MET A 88 -5.05 -6.34 11.83
N LEU A 89 -6.09 -5.68 11.29
CA LEU A 89 -7.16 -6.38 10.58
C LEU A 89 -6.62 -7.11 9.34
N ALA A 90 -5.70 -6.50 8.58
CA ALA A 90 -5.06 -7.15 7.43
C ALA A 90 -4.30 -8.42 7.84
N LEU A 91 -3.60 -8.38 8.98
CA LEU A 91 -2.88 -9.53 9.52
C LEU A 91 -3.84 -10.66 9.93
N ASP A 92 -4.96 -10.32 10.56
CA ASP A 92 -5.98 -11.30 10.93
C ASP A 92 -6.61 -11.96 9.70
N GLU A 93 -6.87 -11.19 8.64
CA GLU A 93 -7.32 -11.71 7.35
C GLU A 93 -6.28 -12.66 6.73
N ALA A 94 -5.00 -12.30 6.75
CA ALA A 94 -3.93 -13.17 6.28
C ALA A 94 -3.85 -14.49 7.08
N ARG A 95 -3.98 -14.41 8.42
CA ARG A 95 -3.98 -15.56 9.32
C ARG A 95 -5.19 -16.47 9.11
N SER A 96 -6.35 -15.90 8.75
CA SER A 96 -7.59 -16.66 8.49
C SER A 96 -7.44 -17.68 7.35
N VAL A 97 -6.52 -17.44 6.42
CA VAL A 97 -6.21 -18.33 5.28
C VAL A 97 -5.45 -19.59 5.73
N ARG A 98 -4.85 -19.57 6.93
CA ARG A 98 -4.12 -20.71 7.55
C ARG A 98 -2.95 -21.24 6.70
N LEU A 99 -2.36 -20.38 5.89
CA LEU A 99 -1.16 -20.67 5.11
C LEU A 99 0.00 -19.84 5.65
N THR A 100 1.00 -20.52 6.24
CA THR A 100 2.15 -19.84 6.87
C THR A 100 2.86 -18.89 5.94
N LEU A 101 3.05 -19.27 4.67
CA LEU A 101 3.72 -18.41 3.69
C LEU A 101 2.98 -17.08 3.48
N VAL A 102 1.65 -17.11 3.44
CA VAL A 102 0.81 -15.90 3.32
C VAL A 102 0.99 -15.01 4.55
N THR A 103 0.92 -15.58 5.75
CA THR A 103 1.12 -14.81 6.99
C THR A 103 2.51 -14.17 7.04
N GLN A 104 3.56 -14.92 6.68
CA GLN A 104 4.95 -14.41 6.66
C GLN A 104 5.14 -13.29 5.63
N GLU A 105 4.55 -13.43 4.43
CA GLU A 105 4.53 -12.38 3.41
C GLU A 105 3.86 -11.11 3.95
N LYS A 106 2.68 -11.23 4.58
CA LYS A 106 1.97 -10.06 5.11
C LYS A 106 2.65 -9.43 6.32
N ILE A 107 3.29 -10.21 7.20
CA ILE A 107 4.11 -9.65 8.29
C ILE A 107 5.25 -8.80 7.72
N THR A 108 5.90 -9.26 6.65
CA THR A 108 6.99 -8.52 5.97
C THR A 108 6.52 -7.15 5.48
N GLU A 109 5.29 -7.04 4.99
CA GLU A 109 4.71 -5.76 4.53
C GLU A 109 4.17 -4.90 5.68
N ILE A 110 3.56 -5.52 6.70
CA ILE A 110 2.84 -4.83 7.76
C ILE A 110 3.79 -4.21 8.79
N ALA A 111 4.84 -4.92 9.19
CA ALA A 111 5.67 -4.48 10.30
C ALA A 111 6.34 -3.10 10.04
N PRO A 112 6.94 -2.81 8.87
CA PRO A 112 7.46 -1.47 8.58
C PRO A 112 6.36 -0.39 8.59
N LEU A 113 5.16 -0.71 8.11
CA LEU A 113 4.03 0.22 8.12
C LEU A 113 3.52 0.53 9.52
N LEU A 114 3.54 -0.43 10.45
CA LEU A 114 3.24 -0.16 11.87
C LEU A 114 4.26 0.81 12.47
N ALA A 115 5.56 0.61 12.19
CA ALA A 115 6.62 1.52 12.64
C ALA A 115 6.41 2.93 12.09
N ARG A 116 6.07 3.04 10.79
CA ARG A 116 5.74 4.30 10.11
C ARG A 116 4.49 4.98 10.69
N ALA A 117 3.49 4.19 11.11
CA ALA A 117 2.33 4.67 11.85
C ALA A 117 2.66 5.03 13.32
N GLY A 118 3.90 4.88 13.75
CA GLY A 118 4.37 5.22 15.08
C GLY A 118 4.36 4.08 16.10
N ASP A 119 3.85 2.90 15.74
CA ASP A 119 3.87 1.70 16.59
C ASP A 119 5.11 0.84 16.31
N VAL A 120 6.27 1.34 16.73
CA VAL A 120 7.55 0.63 16.55
C VAL A 120 7.60 -0.64 17.42
N ALA A 121 6.98 -0.62 18.60
CA ALA A 121 6.95 -1.78 19.49
C ALA A 121 6.14 -2.94 18.87
N GLY A 122 4.96 -2.65 18.30
CA GLY A 122 4.17 -3.64 17.57
C GLY A 122 4.88 -4.15 16.31
N ALA A 123 5.55 -3.27 15.58
CA ALA A 123 6.37 -3.65 14.43
C ALA A 123 7.48 -4.65 14.79
N LEU A 124 8.22 -4.38 15.87
CA LEU A 124 9.25 -5.28 16.37
C LEU A 124 8.67 -6.62 16.81
N ALA A 125 7.56 -6.61 17.54
CA ALA A 125 6.87 -7.84 17.97
C ALA A 125 6.45 -8.71 16.79
N LEU A 126 5.92 -8.12 15.71
CA LEU A 126 5.58 -8.86 14.49
C LEU A 126 6.82 -9.39 13.78
N SER A 127 7.92 -8.64 13.74
CA SER A 127 9.15 -9.11 13.09
C SER A 127 9.75 -10.35 13.75
N GLU A 128 9.49 -10.57 15.05
CA GLU A 128 9.88 -11.79 15.77
C GLU A 128 9.12 -13.04 15.32
N GLU A 129 7.95 -12.88 14.68
CA GLU A 129 7.21 -14.00 14.10
C GLU A 129 7.81 -14.50 12.77
N LEU A 130 8.76 -13.75 12.18
CA LEU A 130 9.41 -14.12 10.92
C LEU A 130 10.40 -15.27 11.12
N GLN A 131 10.30 -16.29 10.27
CA GLN A 131 11.09 -17.51 10.40
C GLN A 131 12.43 -17.45 9.65
N ASN A 132 12.56 -16.57 8.66
CA ASN A 132 13.77 -16.45 7.87
C ASN A 132 14.57 -15.23 8.34
N ASP A 133 15.76 -15.47 8.89
CA ASP A 133 16.63 -14.41 9.42
C ASP A 133 16.99 -13.34 8.39
N GLY A 134 17.17 -13.72 7.12
CA GLY A 134 17.47 -12.76 6.05
C GLY A 134 16.31 -11.82 5.74
N ILE A 135 15.07 -12.34 5.77
CA ILE A 135 13.86 -11.53 5.63
C ILE A 135 13.67 -10.67 6.88
N LYS A 136 13.82 -11.25 8.07
CA LYS A 136 13.74 -10.54 9.35
C LYS A 136 14.73 -9.37 9.40
N ASP A 137 15.98 -9.57 8.96
CA ASP A 137 17.01 -8.52 8.87
C ASP A 137 16.69 -7.41 7.85
N SER A 138 15.88 -7.70 6.83
CA SER A 138 15.38 -6.67 5.92
C SER A 138 14.31 -5.84 6.63
N VAL A 139 13.32 -6.52 7.23
CA VAL A 139 12.20 -5.90 7.93
C VAL A 139 12.66 -5.05 9.11
N LEU A 140 13.58 -5.55 9.94
CA LEU A 140 14.15 -4.80 11.06
C LEU A 140 14.87 -3.52 10.61
N ALA A 141 15.50 -3.55 9.44
CA ALA A 141 16.14 -2.36 8.90
C ALA A 141 15.13 -1.33 8.39
N GLU A 142 14.07 -1.78 7.72
CA GLU A 142 12.96 -0.91 7.31
C GLU A 142 12.27 -0.30 8.54
N ILE A 143 12.04 -1.08 9.61
CA ILE A 143 11.53 -0.57 10.88
C ILE A 143 12.45 0.50 11.46
N ALA A 144 13.77 0.28 11.43
CA ALA A 144 14.74 1.26 11.88
C ALA A 144 14.68 2.56 11.06
N GLU A 145 14.58 2.46 9.73
CA GLU A 145 14.43 3.60 8.81
C GLU A 145 13.17 4.42 9.10
N GLU A 146 12.04 3.75 9.34
CA GLU A 146 10.80 4.42 9.73
C GLU A 146 10.89 5.07 11.12
N ALA A 147 11.54 4.40 12.08
CA ALA A 147 11.78 4.95 13.41
C ALA A 147 12.68 6.20 13.37
N ILE A 148 13.74 6.21 12.54
CA ILE A 148 14.60 7.38 12.31
C ILE A 148 13.80 8.53 11.73
N SER A 149 12.97 8.25 10.72
CA SER A 149 12.11 9.24 10.07
C SER A 149 11.13 9.88 11.06
N ALA A 150 10.71 9.13 12.09
CA ALA A 150 9.89 9.62 13.20
C ALA A 150 10.71 10.25 14.36
N GLY A 151 12.03 10.37 14.25
CA GLY A 151 12.91 10.90 15.31
C GLY A 151 13.17 9.95 16.48
N LYS A 152 12.80 8.67 16.35
CA LYS A 152 12.88 7.64 17.40
C LYS A 152 14.20 6.85 17.31
N LEU A 153 15.32 7.55 17.48
CA LEU A 153 16.66 6.95 17.33
C LEU A 153 16.97 5.82 18.32
N ALA A 154 16.33 5.81 19.50
CA ALA A 154 16.48 4.70 20.45
C ALA A 154 15.85 3.42 19.89
N ASP A 155 14.63 3.53 19.38
CA ASP A 155 13.89 2.39 18.80
C ASP A 155 14.59 1.87 17.53
N ALA A 156 15.14 2.77 16.71
CA ALA A 156 15.93 2.38 15.54
C ALA A 156 17.15 1.52 15.90
N ARG A 157 17.87 1.88 16.97
CA ARG A 157 19.00 1.07 17.46
C ARG A 157 18.55 -0.29 18.02
N VAL A 158 17.38 -0.35 18.66
CA VAL A 158 16.81 -1.63 19.11
C VAL A 158 16.55 -2.54 17.92
N ALA A 159 15.92 -2.02 16.85
CA ALA A 159 15.64 -2.79 15.65
C ALA A 159 16.91 -3.29 14.95
N LEU A 160 17.92 -2.42 14.78
CA LEU A 160 19.21 -2.81 14.19
C LEU A 160 19.96 -3.85 15.05
N GLY A 161 19.91 -3.70 16.37
CA GLY A 161 20.52 -4.66 17.30
C GLY A 161 19.89 -6.05 17.30
N GLN A 162 18.62 -6.17 16.88
CA GLN A 162 17.92 -7.46 16.73
C GLN A 162 18.26 -8.21 15.44
N MET A 163 18.99 -7.59 14.50
CA MET A 163 19.36 -8.25 13.26
C MET A 163 20.34 -9.40 13.50
N ALA A 164 20.19 -10.53 12.81
CA ALA A 164 21.14 -11.63 12.85
C ALA A 164 22.48 -11.23 12.18
N ASN A 165 22.42 -10.50 11.07
CA ASN A 165 23.60 -10.01 10.37
C ASN A 165 24.16 -8.73 11.03
N GLN A 166 25.00 -8.93 12.04
CA GLN A 166 25.63 -7.88 12.82
C GLN A 166 26.56 -6.96 12.01
N VAL A 167 27.16 -7.45 10.92
CA VAL A 167 27.98 -6.60 10.03
C VAL A 167 27.07 -5.61 9.30
N LYS A 168 25.94 -6.09 8.76
CA LYS A 168 24.95 -5.24 8.09
C LYS A 168 24.34 -4.23 9.07
N ALA A 169 24.04 -4.66 10.29
CA ALA A 169 23.56 -3.77 11.36
C ALA A 169 24.56 -2.65 11.66
N PHE A 170 25.83 -2.99 11.89
CA PHE A 170 26.89 -2.03 12.17
C PHE A 170 26.99 -0.91 11.13
N TRP A 171 26.99 -1.26 9.83
CA TRP A 171 27.08 -0.24 8.77
C TRP A 171 25.84 0.67 8.71
N ARG A 172 24.67 0.15 9.05
CA ARG A 172 23.44 0.96 9.14
C ARG A 172 23.44 1.87 10.36
N GLU A 173 23.93 1.39 11.50
CA GLU A 173 24.05 2.20 12.72
C GLU A 173 24.98 3.40 12.55
N MET A 174 26.07 3.25 11.77
CA MET A 174 26.97 4.37 11.48
C MET A 174 26.35 5.44 10.56
N ALA A 175 25.24 5.12 9.89
CA ALA A 175 24.52 6.05 9.02
C ALA A 175 23.40 6.82 9.75
N LEU A 176 23.18 6.54 11.04
CA LEU A 176 22.23 7.25 11.92
C LEU A 176 22.75 8.65 12.29
#